data_AF-A0A7S1WMW5-F1
#
_entry.id   AF-A0A7S1WMW5-F1
#
_cell.length_a   1.000
_cell.length_b   1.000
_cell.length_c   1.000
_cell.angle_alpha   90.00
_cell.angle_beta   90.00
_cell.angle_gamma   90.00
#
_symmetry.space_group_name_H-M   'P 1'
#
loop_
_entity.id
_entity.type
_entity.pdbx_description
1 polymer ?
#
loop_
_entity_poly.entity_id
_entity_poly.type
_entity_poly.pdbx_seq_one_letter_code
_entity_poly.pdbx_strand_id
1 'polypeptide(L)'
;GAHGPVRQMPAGERRRGRRGRQADMNEDRGDQSLPITTVCIAGIPTHHTAESFRQQLDSWGLMGTYNLFYMPAESYMGIGTAFVNFIDPTFASLCQMLFQQYQFEGSVTPFHIQGLENNIAHWNQFVIPGDALNAPLIIPTPTPSQWAVNGVNTM
;
A
#
# COMPACT_ATOMS: atom_id res chain seq x y z
N GLY A 1 -51.11 57.27 -42.90
CA GLY A 1 -50.25 57.10 -44.08
C GLY A 1 -48.83 57.11 -43.60
N ALA A 2 -48.07 56.02 -43.72
CA ALA A 2 -47.51 55.42 -44.95
C ALA A 2 -46.03 55.84 -45.12
N HIS A 3 -45.15 54.86 -44.89
CA HIS A 3 -43.85 54.57 -45.51
C HIS A 3 -42.74 55.65 -45.62
N GLY A 4 -41.55 55.29 -45.14
CA GLY A 4 -40.26 55.91 -45.49
C GLY A 4 -39.08 55.22 -44.78
N PRO A 5 -37.85 55.19 -45.34
CA PRO A 5 -37.19 53.93 -45.65
C PRO A 5 -35.94 53.56 -44.81
N VAL A 6 -35.50 52.32 -45.06
CA VAL A 6 -34.27 51.64 -44.64
C VAL A 6 -33.03 52.49 -44.92
N ARG A 7 -32.14 52.60 -43.91
CA ARG A 7 -30.77 53.10 -44.08
C ARG A 7 -29.79 51.99 -43.75
N GLN A 8 -28.93 51.69 -44.72
CA GLN A 8 -27.93 50.62 -44.69
C GLN A 8 -26.55 51.20 -44.33
N MET A 9 -25.70 50.32 -43.77
CA MET A 9 -24.22 50.35 -43.69
C MET A 9 -23.56 50.98 -42.44
N PRO A 10 -22.30 50.62 -42.05
CA PRO A 10 -21.37 49.60 -42.59
C PRO A 10 -20.72 48.68 -41.51
N ALA A 11 -19.85 47.79 -42.01
CA ALA A 11 -18.96 46.86 -41.32
C ALA A 11 -17.70 47.52 -40.70
N GLY A 12 -17.12 46.86 -39.69
CA GLY A 12 -15.82 47.13 -39.06
C GLY A 12 -15.93 47.05 -37.53
N GLU A 13 -15.02 46.52 -36.71
CA GLU A 13 -13.70 45.93 -36.86
C GLU A 13 -13.38 45.20 -35.53
N ARG A 14 -12.81 43.99 -35.63
CA ARG A 14 -11.92 43.25 -34.71
C ARG A 14 -11.82 43.65 -33.22
N ARG A 15 -12.08 42.68 -32.33
CA ARG A 15 -11.32 42.43 -31.09
C ARG A 15 -11.25 40.92 -30.83
N ARG A 16 -10.18 40.23 -31.25
CA ARG A 16 -9.00 39.87 -30.45
C ARG A 16 -9.32 39.32 -29.05
N GLY A 17 -9.06 38.03 -28.87
CA GLY A 17 -8.41 37.50 -27.67
C GLY A 17 -9.31 36.96 -26.57
N ARG A 18 -9.66 35.67 -26.65
CA ARG A 18 -9.90 34.84 -25.46
C ARG A 18 -9.30 33.44 -25.66
N ARG A 19 -7.97 33.39 -25.87
CA ARG A 19 -7.18 32.24 -25.46
C ARG A 19 -6.97 32.39 -23.96
N GLY A 20 -7.88 31.81 -23.18
CA GLY A 20 -7.61 31.53 -21.78
C GLY A 20 -6.54 30.45 -21.73
N ARG A 21 -5.27 30.86 -21.69
CA ARG A 21 -4.19 30.05 -21.15
C ARG A 21 -4.53 29.84 -19.69
N GLN A 22 -5.28 28.79 -19.39
CA GLN A 22 -5.37 28.32 -18.01
C GLN A 22 -3.99 27.74 -17.74
N ALA A 23 -3.24 28.50 -16.95
CA ALA A 23 -1.89 28.20 -16.56
C ALA A 23 -1.84 26.77 -16.03
N ASP A 24 -0.97 26.00 -16.68
CA ASP A 24 -0.31 24.82 -16.18
C ASP A 24 0.18 25.10 -14.75
N MET A 25 -0.69 24.85 -13.76
CA MET A 25 -0.28 24.71 -12.38
C MET A 25 0.15 23.25 -12.23
N ASN A 26 1.33 22.95 -12.77
CA ASN A 26 2.08 21.79 -12.36
C ASN A 26 2.59 22.08 -10.94
N GLU A 27 1.69 21.95 -9.97
CA GLU A 27 2.05 21.84 -8.57
C GLU A 27 2.71 20.48 -8.41
N ASP A 28 4.03 20.47 -8.65
CA ASP A 28 4.99 19.51 -8.09
C ASP A 28 4.95 19.64 -6.56
N ARG A 29 3.82 19.28 -5.96
CA ARG A 29 3.78 18.87 -4.57
C ARG A 29 4.34 17.47 -4.60
N GLY A 30 5.64 17.35 -4.38
CA GLY A 30 6.26 16.07 -4.10
C GLY A 30 5.35 15.34 -3.11
N ASP A 31 4.70 14.29 -3.59
CA ASP A 31 3.85 13.42 -2.81
C ASP A 31 4.77 12.78 -1.78
N GLN A 32 4.89 13.41 -0.61
CA GLN A 32 5.56 12.83 0.55
C GLN A 32 4.61 11.75 1.09
N SER A 33 4.33 10.75 0.26
CA SER A 33 3.61 9.55 0.65
C SER A 33 4.38 8.94 1.79
N LEU A 34 3.72 8.77 2.94
CA LEU A 34 4.34 8.14 4.11
C LEU A 34 4.87 6.76 3.71
N PRO A 35 6.05 6.34 4.21
CA PRO A 35 6.66 5.09 3.81
C PRO A 35 5.74 3.91 4.14
N ILE A 36 5.38 3.13 3.12
CA ILE A 36 4.57 1.92 3.27
C ILE A 36 5.48 0.80 3.77
N THR A 37 5.37 0.51 5.06
CA THR A 37 6.14 -0.54 5.75
C THR A 37 5.25 -1.70 6.16
N THR A 38 3.95 -1.47 6.33
CA THR A 38 2.99 -2.51 6.75
C THR A 38 2.10 -2.92 5.59
N VAL A 39 1.94 -4.23 5.41
CA VAL A 39 1.04 -4.81 4.41
C VAL A 39 -0.01 -5.71 5.06
N CYS A 40 -1.18 -5.74 4.44
CA CYS A 40 -2.23 -6.73 4.67
C CYS A 40 -2.15 -7.76 3.56
N ILE A 41 -2.03 -9.03 3.94
CA ILE A 41 -2.03 -10.17 3.04
C ILE A 41 -3.36 -10.89 3.22
N ALA A 42 -4.24 -10.81 2.24
CA ALA A 42 -5.53 -11.47 2.23
C ALA A 42 -5.51 -12.65 1.24
N GLY A 43 -6.45 -13.58 1.34
CA GLY A 43 -6.49 -14.71 0.40
C GLY A 43 -5.58 -15.88 0.78
N ILE A 44 -5.12 -15.95 2.03
CA ILE A 44 -4.22 -17.05 2.45
C ILE A 44 -5.05 -18.34 2.54
N PRO A 45 -4.62 -19.44 1.88
CA PRO A 45 -5.32 -20.73 1.97
C PRO A 45 -5.49 -21.21 3.41
N THR A 46 -6.65 -21.79 3.73
CA THR A 46 -7.04 -22.18 5.10
C THR A 46 -6.18 -23.26 5.74
N HIS A 47 -5.40 -24.00 4.96
CA HIS A 47 -4.47 -25.01 5.47
C HIS A 47 -3.20 -24.38 6.05
N HIS A 48 -2.96 -23.09 5.85
CA HIS A 48 -1.86 -22.38 6.47
C HIS A 48 -2.18 -22.01 7.92
N THR A 49 -1.28 -22.38 8.83
CA THR A 49 -1.23 -21.82 10.19
C THR A 49 -0.40 -20.53 10.17
N ALA A 50 -0.50 -19.72 11.22
CA ALA A 50 0.37 -18.56 11.42
C ALA A 50 1.86 -18.93 11.27
N GLU A 51 2.27 -20.07 11.83
CA GLU A 51 3.64 -20.57 11.73
C GLU A 51 3.99 -21.00 10.31
N SER A 52 3.18 -21.84 9.66
CA SER A 52 3.52 -22.36 8.33
C SER A 52 3.54 -21.26 7.27
N PHE A 53 2.64 -20.27 7.39
CA PHE A 53 2.66 -19.11 6.52
C PHE A 53 3.88 -18.22 6.75
N ARG A 54 4.28 -18.00 8.00
CA ARG A 54 5.53 -17.28 8.31
C ARG A 54 6.75 -17.99 7.74
N GLN A 55 6.83 -19.31 7.88
CA GLN A 55 7.90 -20.12 7.29
C GLN A 55 7.91 -20.04 5.75
N GLN A 56 6.74 -19.92 5.11
CA GLN A 56 6.64 -19.69 3.67
C GLN A 56 7.28 -18.35 3.28
N LEU A 57 6.95 -17.25 3.99
CA LEU A 57 7.58 -15.94 3.77
C LEU A 57 9.10 -16.00 3.98
N ASP A 58 9.54 -16.69 5.04
CA ASP A 58 10.97 -16.88 5.32
C ASP A 58 11.67 -17.62 4.17
N SER A 59 11.04 -18.66 3.61
CA SER A 59 11.56 -19.44 2.48
C SER A 59 11.65 -18.64 1.17
N TRP A 60 10.81 -17.62 1.01
CA TRP A 60 10.88 -16.68 -0.11
C TRP A 60 11.96 -15.60 0.08
N GLY A 61 12.70 -15.65 1.19
CA GLY A 61 13.80 -14.74 1.46
C GLY A 61 13.40 -13.50 2.26
N LEU A 62 12.20 -13.45 2.83
CA LEU A 62 11.77 -12.36 3.71
C LEU A 62 12.19 -12.56 5.17
N MET A 63 12.91 -13.64 5.48
CA MET A 63 13.43 -13.86 6.83
C MET A 63 14.31 -12.69 7.26
N GLY A 64 13.97 -12.12 8.43
CA GLY A 64 14.71 -10.99 9.00
C GLY A 64 14.45 -9.64 8.34
N THR A 65 13.50 -9.52 7.40
CA THR A 65 13.11 -8.24 6.79
C THR A 65 11.90 -7.57 7.47
N TYR A 66 11.22 -8.29 8.34
CA TYR A 66 10.05 -7.82 9.09
C TYR A 66 10.27 -7.90 10.60
N ASN A 67 9.61 -7.00 11.33
CA ASN A 67 9.68 -6.87 12.79
C ASN A 67 8.33 -7.13 13.49
N LEU A 68 7.25 -7.27 12.72
CA LEU A 68 5.95 -7.68 13.23
C LEU A 68 5.29 -8.63 12.23
N PHE A 69 4.75 -9.73 12.75
CA PHE A 69 3.88 -10.63 12.02
C PHE A 69 2.65 -10.93 12.86
N TYR A 70 1.46 -10.80 12.29
CA TYR A 70 0.22 -11.15 12.97
C TYR A 70 -0.73 -11.84 12.01
N MET A 71 -1.17 -13.05 12.35
CA MET A 71 -2.19 -13.80 11.62
C MET A 71 -3.21 -14.29 12.65
N PRO A 72 -4.42 -13.70 12.68
CA PRO A 72 -5.48 -14.16 13.58
C PRO A 72 -5.80 -15.65 13.37
N ALA A 73 -6.07 -16.37 14.46
CA ALA A 73 -6.41 -17.80 14.39
C ALA A 73 -7.75 -18.06 13.66
N GLU A 74 -8.70 -17.15 13.77
CA GLU A 74 -9.99 -17.24 13.09
C GLU A 74 -9.98 -16.40 11.81
N SER A 75 -10.29 -17.04 10.68
CA SER A 75 -10.61 -16.33 9.47
C SER A 75 -12.09 -15.94 9.47
N TYR A 76 -12.37 -14.66 9.25
CA TYR A 76 -13.74 -14.14 9.17
C TYR A 76 -14.59 -14.69 8.02
N MET A 77 -14.01 -15.43 7.05
CA MET A 77 -14.73 -15.96 5.88
C MET A 77 -14.15 -17.29 5.35
N GLY A 78 -13.36 -18.00 6.14
CA GLY A 78 -12.61 -19.16 5.65
C GLY A 78 -11.52 -18.79 4.63
N ILE A 79 -11.00 -17.56 4.69
CA ILE A 79 -9.86 -17.03 3.95
C ILE A 79 -8.88 -16.38 4.94
N GLY A 80 -7.68 -16.93 5.09
CA GLY A 80 -6.69 -16.41 6.03
C GLY A 80 -6.24 -14.99 5.68
N THR A 81 -5.95 -14.19 6.70
CA THR A 81 -5.40 -12.84 6.56
C THR A 81 -4.21 -12.68 7.51
N ALA A 82 -3.15 -12.03 7.04
CA ALA A 82 -1.99 -11.71 7.85
C ALA A 82 -1.56 -10.25 7.69
N PHE A 83 -0.97 -9.69 8.73
CA PHE A 83 -0.42 -8.35 8.77
C PHE A 83 1.07 -8.45 9.04
N VAL A 84 1.88 -7.80 8.21
CA VAL A 84 3.34 -7.86 8.30
C VAL A 84 3.89 -6.45 8.25
N ASN A 85 4.68 -6.08 9.26
CA ASN A 85 5.43 -4.83 9.24
C ASN A 85 6.90 -5.11 8.89
N PHE A 86 7.34 -4.54 7.77
CA PHE A 86 8.72 -4.58 7.31
C PHE A 86 9.55 -3.48 7.97
N ILE A 87 10.85 -3.73 8.09
CA ILE A 87 11.79 -2.74 8.65
C ILE A 87 12.12 -1.60 7.68
N ASP A 88 11.89 -1.83 6.39
CA ASP A 88 12.12 -0.87 5.32
C ASP A 88 11.02 -1.02 4.25
N PRO A 89 10.49 0.09 3.69
CA PRO A 89 9.49 0.05 2.62
C PRO A 89 9.93 -0.75 1.39
N THR A 90 11.22 -0.86 1.09
CA THR A 90 11.69 -1.68 -0.05
C THR A 90 11.35 -3.15 0.13
N PHE A 91 11.33 -3.66 1.36
CA PHE A 91 10.94 -5.06 1.63
C PHE A 91 9.42 -5.27 1.54
N ALA A 92 8.62 -4.25 1.82
CA ALA A 92 7.18 -4.29 1.56
C ALA A 92 6.89 -4.39 0.05
N SER A 93 7.64 -3.65 -0.77
CA SER A 93 7.60 -3.76 -2.23
C SER A 93 8.10 -5.12 -2.73
N LEU A 94 9.20 -5.63 -2.15
CA LEU A 94 9.71 -6.98 -2.45
C LEU A 94 8.65 -8.03 -2.19
N CYS A 95 7.96 -7.97 -1.04
CA CYS A 95 6.88 -8.88 -0.70
C CYS A 95 5.78 -8.87 -1.79
N GLN A 96 5.32 -7.69 -2.20
CA GLN A 96 4.31 -7.57 -3.27
C GLN A 96 4.78 -8.21 -4.59
N MET A 97 6.04 -7.99 -4.97
CA MET A 97 6.63 -8.57 -6.18
C MET A 97 6.73 -10.11 -6.09
N LEU A 98 7.15 -10.66 -4.95
CA LEU A 98 7.24 -12.11 -4.74
C LEU A 98 5.89 -12.80 -4.86
N PHE A 99 4.81 -12.19 -4.36
CA PHE A 99 3.45 -12.74 -4.52
C PHE A 99 3.02 -12.81 -5.98
N GLN A 100 3.38 -11.80 -6.78
CA GLN A 100 3.13 -11.80 -8.22
C GLN A 100 3.99 -12.87 -8.93
N GLN A 101 5.26 -12.99 -8.56
CA GLN A 101 6.21 -13.93 -9.17
C GLN A 101 5.84 -15.39 -8.88
N TYR A 102 5.46 -15.73 -7.65
CA TYR A 102 5.07 -17.08 -7.25
C TYR A 102 3.62 -17.42 -7.57
N GLN A 103 2.85 -16.48 -8.15
CA GLN A 103 1.42 -16.63 -8.44
C GLN A 103 0.63 -17.15 -7.24
N PHE A 104 0.93 -16.64 -6.04
CA PHE A 104 0.24 -17.04 -4.83
C PHE A 104 -1.23 -16.62 -4.88
N GLU A 105 -2.15 -17.42 -4.33
CA GLU A 105 -3.60 -17.16 -4.40
C GLU A 105 -4.02 -15.87 -3.69
N GLY A 106 -3.23 -15.42 -2.72
CA GLY A 106 -3.46 -14.21 -1.95
C GLY A 106 -3.01 -12.90 -2.59
N SER A 107 -3.49 -11.79 -2.06
CA SER A 107 -3.12 -10.43 -2.46
C SER A 107 -2.43 -9.69 -1.32
N VAL A 108 -1.47 -8.85 -1.69
CA VAL A 108 -0.73 -7.98 -0.77
C VAL A 108 -1.16 -6.55 -1.03
N THR A 109 -1.69 -5.86 -0.02
CA THR A 109 -2.10 -4.45 -0.11
C THR A 109 -1.50 -3.64 1.05
N PRO A 110 -1.25 -2.33 0.88
CA PRO A 110 -0.86 -1.48 1.99
C PRO A 110 -1.88 -1.55 3.12
N PHE A 111 -1.43 -1.75 4.36
CA PHE A 111 -2.33 -1.72 5.50
C PHE A 111 -2.67 -0.27 5.89
N HIS A 112 -3.84 0.00 6.44
CA HIS A 112 -4.21 1.38 6.83
C HIS A 112 -3.43 1.87 8.06
N ILE A 113 -2.86 0.94 8.85
CA ILE A 113 -1.97 1.26 9.98
C ILE A 113 -0.53 0.95 9.56
N GLN A 114 0.31 1.98 9.55
CA GLN A 114 1.69 1.90 9.07
C GLN A 114 2.69 2.01 10.22
N GLY A 115 3.77 1.25 10.16
CA GLY A 115 4.89 1.30 11.10
C GLY A 115 4.71 0.45 12.36
N LEU A 116 5.82 -0.04 12.91
CA LEU A 116 5.84 -0.99 14.03
C LEU A 116 5.11 -0.47 15.27
N GLU A 117 5.43 0.74 15.72
CA GLU A 117 4.86 1.30 16.97
C GLU A 117 3.34 1.44 16.89
N ASN A 118 2.83 1.93 15.76
CA ASN A 118 1.39 2.07 15.52
C ASN A 118 0.70 0.70 15.48
N ASN A 119 1.33 -0.30 14.87
CA ASN A 119 0.79 -1.65 14.85
C ASN A 119 0.76 -2.27 16.25
N ILE A 120 1.83 -2.16 17.04
CA ILE A 120 1.85 -2.63 18.44
C ILE A 120 0.75 -1.95 19.24
N ALA A 121 0.62 -0.63 19.13
CA ALA A 121 -0.41 0.13 19.82
C ALA A 121 -1.83 -0.32 19.43
N HIS A 122 -2.06 -0.58 18.14
CA HIS A 122 -3.34 -1.06 17.63
C HIS A 122 -3.67 -2.45 18.18
N TRP A 123 -2.78 -3.42 17.99
CA TRP A 123 -3.07 -4.81 18.35
C TRP A 123 -3.13 -5.04 19.86
N ASN A 124 -2.36 -4.30 20.67
CA ASN A 124 -2.45 -4.37 22.13
C ASN A 124 -3.84 -4.03 22.68
N GLN A 125 -4.70 -3.34 21.91
CA GLN A 125 -6.09 -3.06 22.31
C GLN A 125 -7.00 -4.29 22.17
N PHE A 126 -6.62 -5.25 21.32
CA PHE A 126 -7.44 -6.42 20.97
C PHE A 126 -6.88 -7.72 21.56
N VAL A 127 -5.61 -7.75 21.95
CA VAL A 127 -5.00 -8.91 22.62
C VAL A 127 -5.57 -9.07 24.02
N ILE A 128 -6.12 -10.25 24.30
CA ILE A 128 -6.58 -10.61 25.64
C ILE A 128 -5.35 -10.92 26.51
N PRO A 129 -5.23 -10.32 27.71
CA PRO A 129 -4.12 -10.64 28.61
C PRO A 129 -4.04 -12.14 28.91
N GLY A 130 -2.89 -12.76 28.63
CA GLY A 130 -2.64 -14.19 28.83
C GLY A 130 -2.82 -15.07 27.58
N ASP A 131 -3.33 -14.52 26.48
CA ASP A 131 -3.47 -15.23 25.21
C ASP A 131 -2.31 -14.90 24.24
N ALA A 132 -1.12 -15.41 24.56
CA ALA A 132 0.06 -15.21 23.75
C ALA A 132 -0.01 -15.89 22.38
N LEU A 133 -0.91 -16.87 22.20
CA LEU A 133 -1.08 -17.61 20.94
C LEU A 133 -1.75 -16.74 19.87
N ASN A 134 -2.58 -15.79 20.27
CA ASN A 134 -3.28 -14.85 19.39
C ASN A 134 -2.66 -13.44 19.40
N ALA A 135 -1.46 -13.28 19.95
CA ALA A 135 -0.76 -11.99 19.96
C ALA A 135 0.14 -11.82 18.71
N PRO A 136 0.37 -10.58 18.24
CA PRO A 136 1.38 -10.31 17.23
C PRO A 136 2.76 -10.82 17.65
N LEU A 137 3.44 -11.49 16.74
CA LEU A 137 4.86 -11.84 16.89
C LEU A 137 5.72 -10.60 16.62
N ILE A 138 6.41 -10.12 17.65
CA ILE A 138 7.37 -9.01 17.55
C ILE A 138 8.78 -9.58 17.49
N ILE A 139 9.55 -9.17 16.47
CA ILE A 139 10.95 -9.55 16.28
C ILE A 139 11.80 -8.31 16.60
N PRO A 140 12.51 -8.27 17.74
CA PRO A 140 13.17 -7.05 18.23
C PRO A 140 14.43 -6.67 17.45
N THR A 141 15.14 -7.65 16.87
CA THR A 141 16.40 -7.44 16.14
C THR A 141 16.41 -8.21 14.82
N PRO A 142 15.53 -7.85 13.87
CA PRO A 142 15.48 -8.50 12.57
C PRO A 142 16.77 -8.19 11.80
N THR A 143 17.41 -9.21 11.26
CA THR A 143 18.63 -9.07 10.46
C THR A 143 18.36 -9.64 9.07
N PRO A 144 18.19 -8.78 8.04
CA PRO A 144 17.94 -9.24 6.68
C PRO A 144 19.08 -10.12 6.18
N SER A 145 18.73 -11.21 5.51
CA SER A 145 19.71 -12.00 4.79
C SER A 145 20.30 -11.20 3.62
N GLN A 146 21.52 -11.54 3.18
CA GLN A 146 22.11 -10.97 1.97
C GLN A 146 21.25 -11.23 0.72
N TRP A 147 20.51 -12.34 0.70
CA TRP A 147 19.56 -12.62 -0.37
C TRP A 147 18.45 -11.58 -0.43
N ALA A 148 17.84 -11.22 0.70
CA ALA A 148 16.81 -10.20 0.77
C ALA A 148 17.33 -8.83 0.29
N VAL A 149 18.54 -8.47 0.74
CA VAL A 149 19.19 -7.21 0.36
C VAL A 149 19.51 -7.19 -1.14
N ASN A 150 19.96 -8.30 -1.72
CA ASN A 150 20.20 -8.37 -3.16
C ASN A 150 18.89 -8.29 -3.95
N GLY A 151 17.82 -8.94 -3.48
CA GLY A 151 16.50 -8.88 -4.11
C GLY A 151 15.97 -7.46 -4.25
N VAL A 152 16.14 -6.62 -3.22
CA VAL A 152 15.77 -5.20 -3.31
C VAL A 152 16.65 -4.37 -4.25
N ASN A 153 17.93 -4.71 -4.39
CA ASN A 153 18.84 -4.01 -5.32
C ASN A 153 18.58 -4.35 -6.80
N THR A 154 17.83 -5.42 -7.08
CA THR A 154 17.51 -5.87 -8.44
C THR A 154 16.11 -5.50 -8.92
N MET A 155 15.29 -4.90 -8.06
CA MET A 155 13.99 -4.32 -8.41
C MET A 155 14.15 -2.97 -9.09
#